data_AF-A0A7U9SII5-F1
#
_entry.id   AF-A0A7U9SII5-F1
#
_cell.length_a   1.000
_cell.length_b   1.000
_cell.length_c   1.000
_cell.angle_alpha   90.00
_cell.angle_beta   90.00
_cell.angle_gamma   90.00
#
_symmetry.space_group_name_H-M   'P 1'
#
loop_
_entity.id
_entity.type
_entity.pdbx_description
1 polymer ?
#
loop_
_entity_poly.entity_id
_entity_poly.type
_entity_poly.pdbx_seq_one_letter_code
_entity_poly.pdbx_strand_id
1 'polypeptide(L)'
;MGGRKFVKKGLRYLTDKDYRFRFNSNLGLYASMPDDEYLKRKFKAFMGKELNLDNPQTFNEKLQWLKLYNRNPKHTMMVDKYKVRDYIAEKLGEEYLIPLLGVWDDPDDIDFDKLPNQFVLKCNHNSGLGMCICKDKSKLDIKKVKGELRKGLKQDYYLTGREWPYKDVKRKIIAEKFMTNGAAEPEDYKIHSFNGVPKIILVCKDRFMQSGLTEDFFSEKWEHLDIKRPGHPNAKVRQKIPAALKEMLGLSEKLSGGIPFVRTDFYLIGGKVYFGEMTFFPASGMEKFVPPSVDEKLGEWLKITGGGYLLKGKGFYLWIHEAGIEEPTDEPMIEAELTDYKFFCFDGYADCVMVCTERSSNEPKFYFFDRDWRLLRLNIRGKNAPKNFILPKPKCIDEMFSIAERLSVGCPFVRVDLYECFGRVLFGELTYFPDSGFDRNLLEETDWRFGRLINIRKEVM
;
A
#
# COMPACT_ATOMS: atom_id res chain seq x y z
N MET A 1 7.76 42.88 19.88
CA MET A 1 7.23 41.63 20.48
C MET A 1 7.89 40.32 19.97
N GLY A 2 8.71 40.32 18.90
CA GLY A 2 9.34 39.09 18.38
C GLY A 2 10.43 38.46 19.26
N GLY A 3 11.33 39.27 19.85
CA GLY A 3 12.51 38.78 20.59
C GLY A 3 12.21 37.83 21.75
N ARG A 4 11.20 38.14 22.59
CA ARG A 4 10.77 37.25 23.70
C ARG A 4 10.28 35.88 23.23
N LYS A 5 9.68 35.79 22.04
CA LYS A 5 9.18 34.52 21.48
C LYS A 5 10.35 33.64 21.00
N PHE A 6 11.38 34.25 20.41
CA PHE A 6 12.60 33.54 20.00
C PHE A 6 13.41 33.06 21.20
N VAL A 7 13.58 33.88 22.23
CA VAL A 7 14.27 33.49 23.48
C VAL A 7 13.55 32.31 24.15
N LYS A 8 12.21 32.33 24.25
CA LYS A 8 11.44 31.21 24.81
C LYS A 8 11.61 29.91 24.01
N LYS A 9 11.60 29.99 22.67
CA LYS A 9 11.84 28.81 21.80
C LYS A 9 13.26 28.29 21.93
N GLY A 10 14.26 29.18 21.99
CA GLY A 10 15.66 28.83 22.20
C GLY A 10 15.88 28.14 23.54
N LEU A 11 15.34 28.69 24.62
CA LEU A 11 15.40 28.07 25.94
C LEU A 11 14.75 26.68 25.93
N ARG A 12 13.55 26.55 25.32
CA ARG A 12 12.88 25.25 25.19
C ARG A 12 13.69 24.24 24.38
N TYR A 13 14.36 24.67 23.30
CA TYR A 13 15.27 23.81 22.54
C TYR A 13 16.43 23.27 23.39
N LEU A 14 16.94 24.08 24.33
CA LEU A 14 18.01 23.65 25.23
C LEU A 14 17.49 22.71 26.33
N THR A 15 16.32 22.99 26.91
CA THR A 15 15.84 22.31 28.13
C THR A 15 14.87 21.14 27.88
N ASP A 16 14.13 21.13 26.78
CA ASP A 16 13.12 20.10 26.46
C ASP A 16 13.67 19.17 25.36
N LYS A 17 14.15 17.99 25.77
CA LYS A 17 14.76 17.00 24.86
C LYS A 17 13.80 16.52 23.76
N ASP A 18 12.51 16.49 24.04
CA ASP A 18 11.47 16.03 23.12
C ASP A 18 11.12 17.15 22.13
N TYR A 19 11.07 18.40 22.58
CA TYR A 19 10.99 19.56 21.68
C TYR A 19 12.21 19.64 20.76
N ARG A 20 13.42 19.46 21.28
CA ARG A 20 14.65 19.41 20.48
C ARG A 20 14.61 18.28 19.46
N PHE A 21 14.21 17.07 19.88
CA PHE A 21 14.08 15.93 18.97
C PHE A 21 13.07 16.22 17.83
N ARG A 22 11.90 16.77 18.16
CA ARG A 22 10.88 17.14 17.15
C ARG A 22 11.40 18.18 16.16
N PHE A 23 12.09 19.20 16.65
CA PHE A 23 12.69 20.23 15.80
C PHE A 23 13.76 19.65 14.87
N ASN A 24 14.71 18.89 15.41
CA ASN A 24 15.80 18.28 14.66
C ASN A 24 15.31 17.21 13.67
N SER A 25 14.22 16.52 13.99
CA SER A 25 13.56 15.58 13.09
C SER A 25 13.07 16.25 11.80
N ASN A 26 12.52 17.46 11.90
CA ASN A 26 12.06 18.22 10.73
C ASN A 26 13.21 18.76 9.88
N LEU A 27 14.43 18.83 10.44
CA LEU A 27 15.65 19.20 9.73
C LEU A 27 16.38 18.00 9.10
N GLY A 28 15.85 16.78 9.25
CA GLY A 28 16.46 15.58 8.69
C GLY A 28 17.70 15.07 9.44
N LEU A 29 18.00 15.59 10.64
CA LEU A 29 19.20 15.21 11.42
C LEU A 29 19.20 13.75 11.91
N TYR A 30 18.07 13.05 11.79
CA TYR A 30 17.92 11.64 12.13
C TYR A 30 17.62 10.77 10.90
N ALA A 31 18.07 11.17 9.70
CA ALA A 31 17.85 10.41 8.48
C ALA A 31 18.44 8.99 8.52
N SER A 32 19.58 8.80 9.19
CA SER A 32 20.27 7.51 9.32
C SER A 32 19.75 6.63 10.46
N MET A 33 18.82 7.12 11.29
CA MET A 33 18.25 6.35 12.40
C MET A 33 17.32 5.26 11.84
N PRO A 34 17.38 4.02 12.36
CA PRO A 34 16.42 2.97 12.01
C PRO A 34 14.98 3.46 12.19
N ASP A 35 14.10 3.10 11.25
CA ASP A 35 12.74 3.62 11.20
C ASP A 35 11.93 3.33 12.47
N ASP A 36 12.09 2.13 13.05
CA ASP A 36 11.37 1.73 14.25
C ASP A 36 11.84 2.53 15.49
N GLU A 37 13.15 2.74 15.65
CA GLU A 37 13.72 3.57 16.71
C GLU A 37 13.25 5.03 16.58
N TYR A 38 13.31 5.56 15.35
CA TYR A 38 12.84 6.91 15.05
C TYR A 38 11.36 7.09 15.41
N LEU A 39 10.51 6.15 15.00
CA LEU A 39 9.07 6.21 15.26
C LEU A 39 8.77 6.07 16.76
N LYS A 40 9.43 5.17 17.50
CA LYS A 40 9.27 5.04 18.96
C LYS A 40 9.58 6.36 19.66
N ARG A 41 10.73 6.97 19.34
CA ARG A 41 11.15 8.24 19.94
C ARG A 41 10.23 9.40 19.55
N LYS A 42 9.80 9.45 18.30
CA LYS A 42 8.86 10.48 17.82
C LYS A 42 7.50 10.35 18.46
N PHE A 43 6.98 9.13 18.56
CA PHE A 43 5.72 8.83 19.21
C PHE A 43 5.74 9.27 20.66
N LYS A 44 6.78 8.91 21.43
CA LYS A 44 6.96 9.39 22.80
C LYS A 44 6.95 10.92 22.91
N ALA A 45 7.68 11.61 22.03
CA ALA A 45 7.78 13.07 22.05
C ALA A 45 6.47 13.81 21.69
N PHE A 46 5.57 13.18 20.92
CA PHE A 46 4.27 13.74 20.57
C PHE A 46 3.18 13.29 21.52
N MET A 47 3.07 11.99 21.77
CA MET A 47 2.00 11.34 22.50
C MET A 47 2.22 11.37 24.01
N GLY A 48 3.47 11.35 24.48
CA GLY A 48 3.82 11.28 25.90
C GLY A 48 3.76 9.88 26.50
N LYS A 49 3.61 8.84 25.65
CA LYS A 49 3.63 7.42 26.01
C LYS A 49 4.53 6.64 25.06
N GLU A 50 5.02 5.47 25.47
CA GLU A 50 5.83 4.60 24.62
C GLU A 50 4.99 3.99 23.49
N LEU A 51 5.63 3.74 22.34
CA LEU A 51 5.01 3.06 21.20
C LEU A 51 5.17 1.54 21.36
N ASN A 52 4.05 0.81 21.46
CA ASN A 52 4.06 -0.65 21.42
C ASN A 52 3.85 -1.14 19.97
N LEU A 53 4.92 -1.61 19.32
CA LEU A 53 4.85 -2.19 17.97
C LEU A 53 4.52 -3.69 17.96
N ASP A 54 4.76 -4.39 19.07
CA ASP A 54 4.51 -5.83 19.17
C ASP A 54 3.03 -6.14 19.35
N ASN A 55 2.31 -5.25 20.04
CA ASN A 55 0.87 -5.37 20.26
C ASN A 55 0.16 -3.99 20.25
N PRO A 56 0.12 -3.29 19.09
CA PRO A 56 -0.47 -1.95 19.00
C PRO A 56 -1.99 -1.99 19.21
N GLN A 57 -2.49 -1.17 20.14
CA GLN A 57 -3.91 -1.14 20.50
C GLN A 57 -4.62 0.08 19.92
N THR A 58 -4.02 1.27 20.11
CA THR A 58 -4.69 2.52 19.73
C THR A 58 -4.50 2.85 18.26
N PHE A 59 -5.37 3.70 17.72
CA PHE A 59 -5.33 4.11 16.32
C PHE A 59 -3.96 4.70 15.94
N ASN A 60 -3.42 5.60 16.75
CA ASN A 60 -2.10 6.17 16.49
C ASN A 60 -0.97 5.12 16.52
N GLU A 61 -1.01 4.14 17.43
CA GLU A 61 -0.02 3.04 17.48
C GLU A 61 -0.10 2.17 16.22
N LYS A 62 -1.32 1.80 15.83
CA LYS A 62 -1.60 1.01 14.62
C LYS A 62 -1.16 1.75 13.35
N LEU A 63 -1.33 3.07 13.27
CA LEU A 63 -0.79 3.86 12.16
C LEU A 63 0.74 3.81 12.10
N GLN A 64 1.46 3.82 13.24
CA GLN A 64 2.91 3.67 13.22
C GLN A 64 3.33 2.26 12.79
N TRP A 65 2.59 1.23 13.21
CA TRP A 65 2.80 -0.14 12.74
C TRP A 65 2.66 -0.22 11.21
N LEU A 66 1.59 0.35 10.65
CA LEU A 66 1.35 0.35 9.20
C LEU A 66 2.47 1.04 8.41
N LYS A 67 3.10 2.10 8.94
CA LYS A 67 4.26 2.73 8.28
C LYS A 67 5.45 1.78 8.11
N LEU A 68 5.66 0.89 9.08
CA LEU A 68 6.79 -0.05 9.06
C LEU A 68 6.49 -1.28 8.21
N TYR A 69 5.27 -1.81 8.30
CA TYR A 69 4.97 -3.16 7.81
C TYR A 69 3.96 -3.22 6.66
N ASN A 70 3.14 -2.19 6.43
CA ASN A 70 2.19 -2.15 5.30
C ASN A 70 2.79 -1.41 4.09
N ARG A 71 3.68 -2.11 3.38
CA ARG A 71 4.49 -1.57 2.28
C ARG A 71 3.94 -1.93 0.90
N ASN A 72 2.68 -1.59 0.63
CA ASN A 72 2.03 -1.86 -0.65
C ASN A 72 2.38 -0.78 -1.70
N PRO A 73 3.09 -1.11 -2.81
CA PRO A 73 3.50 -0.14 -3.83
C PRO A 73 2.37 0.67 -4.45
N LYS A 74 1.13 0.15 -4.45
CA LYS A 74 -0.04 0.90 -4.92
C LYS A 74 -0.26 2.19 -4.12
N HIS A 75 0.11 2.22 -2.84
CA HIS A 75 -0.05 3.42 -2.01
C HIS A 75 0.85 4.58 -2.48
N THR A 76 2.01 4.29 -3.08
CA THR A 76 2.91 5.32 -3.63
C THR A 76 2.26 6.07 -4.78
N MET A 77 1.55 5.36 -5.65
CA MET A 77 0.74 6.00 -6.70
C MET A 77 -0.39 6.84 -6.09
N MET A 78 -1.06 6.34 -5.04
CA MET A 78 -2.23 7.01 -4.43
C MET A 78 -1.87 8.32 -3.70
N VAL A 79 -0.65 8.46 -3.18
CA VAL A 79 -0.20 9.72 -2.52
C VAL A 79 0.48 10.70 -3.49
N ASP A 80 0.82 10.25 -4.69
CA ASP A 80 1.35 11.10 -5.76
C ASP A 80 0.21 11.92 -6.37
N LYS A 81 0.17 13.23 -6.10
CA LYS A 81 -0.90 14.12 -6.60
C LYS A 81 -1.01 14.19 -8.13
N TYR A 82 -0.01 13.74 -8.87
CA TYR A 82 -0.07 13.61 -10.32
C TYR A 82 -0.57 12.21 -10.73
N LYS A 83 0.06 11.15 -10.23
CA LYS A 83 -0.26 9.77 -10.65
C LYS A 83 -1.57 9.23 -10.08
N VAL A 84 -2.04 9.74 -8.94
CA VAL A 84 -3.35 9.38 -8.39
C VAL A 84 -4.49 9.71 -9.35
N ARG A 85 -4.29 10.67 -10.28
CA ARG A 85 -5.30 11.08 -11.24
C ARG A 85 -5.74 9.93 -12.15
N ASP A 86 -4.80 9.10 -12.59
CA ASP A 86 -5.10 7.91 -13.42
C ASP A 86 -6.00 6.92 -12.65
N TYR A 87 -5.71 6.72 -11.36
CA TYR A 87 -6.49 5.85 -10.48
C TYR A 87 -7.90 6.39 -10.21
N ILE A 88 -8.04 7.71 -10.00
CA ILE A 88 -9.34 8.33 -9.79
C ILE A 88 -10.17 8.30 -11.08
N ALA A 89 -9.56 8.57 -12.24
CA ALA A 89 -10.24 8.48 -13.53
C ALA A 89 -10.78 7.06 -13.80
N GLU A 90 -9.99 6.03 -13.50
CA GLU A 90 -10.41 4.63 -13.64
C GLU A 90 -11.53 4.24 -12.65
N LYS A 91 -11.40 4.62 -11.38
CA LYS A 91 -12.32 4.15 -10.32
C LYS A 91 -13.61 4.96 -10.21
N LEU A 92 -13.52 6.26 -10.40
CA LEU A 92 -14.62 7.19 -10.16
C LEU A 92 -15.07 7.92 -11.43
N GLY A 93 -14.14 8.21 -12.35
CA GLY A 93 -14.36 9.03 -13.53
C GLY A 93 -13.61 10.37 -13.48
N GLU A 94 -13.25 10.91 -14.64
CA GLU A 94 -12.49 12.16 -14.77
C GLU A 94 -13.26 13.39 -14.25
N GLU A 95 -14.59 13.32 -14.20
CA GLU A 95 -15.44 14.41 -13.75
C GLU A 95 -15.20 14.81 -12.29
N TYR A 96 -14.63 13.90 -11.48
CA TYR A 96 -14.26 14.14 -10.09
C TYR A 96 -12.89 14.80 -9.93
N LEU A 97 -12.09 14.93 -10.98
CA LEU A 97 -10.77 15.53 -10.90
C LEU A 97 -10.83 17.06 -11.03
N ILE A 98 -10.01 17.75 -10.24
CA ILE A 98 -9.71 19.16 -10.50
C ILE A 98 -8.94 19.25 -11.84
N PRO A 99 -9.29 20.19 -12.74
CA PRO A 99 -8.60 20.35 -14.01
C PRO A 99 -7.10 20.60 -13.82
N LEU A 100 -6.28 19.78 -14.49
CA LEU A 100 -4.83 19.94 -14.54
C LEU A 100 -4.47 20.95 -15.63
N LEU A 101 -3.70 21.97 -15.27
CA LEU A 101 -3.24 23.02 -16.17
C LEU A 101 -1.84 22.75 -16.73
N GLY A 102 -1.03 21.95 -16.04
CA GLY A 102 0.29 21.55 -16.51
C GLY A 102 1.08 20.71 -15.51
N VAL A 103 2.16 20.11 -16.00
CA VAL A 103 3.09 19.28 -15.24
C VAL A 103 4.53 19.53 -15.72
N TRP A 104 5.47 19.67 -14.80
CA TRP A 104 6.87 19.97 -15.10
C TRP A 104 7.83 19.22 -14.17
N ASP A 105 9.08 19.05 -14.62
CA ASP A 105 10.19 18.53 -13.81
C ASP A 105 10.98 19.66 -13.15
N ASP A 106 11.24 20.76 -13.87
CA ASP A 106 11.97 21.93 -13.36
C ASP A 106 11.04 23.15 -13.20
N PRO A 107 11.14 23.94 -12.11
CA PRO A 107 10.42 25.21 -11.99
C PRO A 107 10.71 26.20 -13.11
N ASP A 108 11.84 26.10 -13.81
CA ASP A 108 12.19 26.96 -14.93
C ASP A 108 11.43 26.66 -16.22
N ASP A 109 10.91 25.44 -16.37
CA ASP A 109 10.11 25.02 -17.54
C ASP A 109 8.68 25.60 -17.51
N ILE A 110 8.30 26.24 -16.40
CA ILE A 110 6.96 26.80 -16.21
C ILE A 110 6.85 28.11 -16.99
N ASP A 111 6.03 28.10 -18.04
CA ASP A 111 5.58 29.29 -18.76
C ASP A 111 4.39 29.92 -18.02
N PHE A 112 4.67 30.91 -17.16
CA PHE A 112 3.66 31.60 -16.37
C PHE A 112 2.71 32.47 -17.21
N ASP A 113 3.08 32.84 -18.43
CA ASP A 113 2.22 33.65 -19.30
C ASP A 113 1.05 32.82 -19.83
N LYS A 114 1.30 31.52 -20.11
CA LYS A 114 0.25 30.55 -20.50
C LYS A 114 -0.68 30.13 -19.37
N LEU A 115 -0.28 30.29 -18.11
CA LEU A 115 -1.15 29.98 -16.98
C LEU A 115 -2.28 31.01 -16.85
N PRO A 116 -3.50 30.61 -16.41
CA PRO A 116 -4.60 31.54 -16.15
C PRO A 116 -4.24 32.55 -15.04
N ASN A 117 -5.10 33.55 -14.81
CA ASN A 117 -4.87 34.53 -13.75
C ASN A 117 -4.89 33.90 -12.33
N GLN A 118 -5.53 32.73 -12.18
CA GLN A 118 -5.65 32.01 -10.92
C GLN A 118 -5.33 30.52 -11.08
N PHE A 119 -4.45 30.00 -10.24
CA PHE A 119 -4.01 28.60 -10.27
C PHE A 119 -3.37 28.19 -8.93
N VAL A 120 -3.19 26.88 -8.74
CA VAL A 120 -2.43 26.33 -7.61
C VAL A 120 -1.26 25.52 -8.16
N LEU A 121 -0.03 25.95 -7.86
CA LEU A 121 1.17 25.15 -8.09
C LEU A 121 1.51 24.35 -6.83
N LYS A 122 1.86 23.07 -6.98
CA LYS A 122 2.28 22.21 -5.87
C LYS A 122 3.25 21.13 -6.34
N CYS A 123 4.17 20.75 -5.47
CA CYS A 123 4.94 19.51 -5.62
C CYS A 123 4.02 18.32 -5.37
N ASN A 124 4.14 17.25 -6.15
CA ASN A 124 3.23 16.11 -6.04
C ASN A 124 3.44 15.26 -4.78
N HIS A 125 4.69 15.10 -4.34
CA HIS A 125 5.11 14.10 -3.33
C HIS A 125 5.06 14.56 -1.87
N ASN A 126 4.73 15.83 -1.59
CA ASN A 126 4.86 16.39 -0.24
C ASN A 126 3.63 17.20 0.19
N SER A 127 3.70 17.81 1.37
CA SER A 127 2.69 18.75 1.86
C SER A 127 3.33 20.03 2.37
N GLY A 128 2.73 21.17 2.04
CA GLY A 128 3.11 22.51 2.52
C GLY A 128 4.29 23.17 1.81
N LEU A 129 5.40 22.44 1.58
CA LEU A 129 6.60 23.01 0.96
C LEU A 129 6.55 22.94 -0.57
N GLY A 130 6.91 24.02 -1.26
CA GLY A 130 6.82 24.07 -2.73
C GLY A 130 5.37 24.14 -3.22
N MET A 131 4.56 24.97 -2.57
CA MET A 131 3.18 25.26 -2.94
C MET A 131 3.00 26.76 -3.15
N CYS A 132 2.22 27.13 -4.16
CA CYS A 132 1.82 28.50 -4.44
C CYS A 132 0.34 28.54 -4.83
N ILE A 133 -0.45 29.33 -4.11
CA ILE A 133 -1.84 29.61 -4.45
C ILE A 133 -1.89 31.00 -5.08
N CYS A 134 -2.02 31.06 -6.40
CA CYS A 134 -2.13 32.31 -7.14
C CYS A 134 -3.60 32.71 -7.27
N LYS A 135 -4.00 33.79 -6.59
CA LYS A 135 -5.34 34.40 -6.72
C LYS A 135 -5.36 35.60 -7.68
N ASP A 136 -4.19 36.14 -8.01
CA ASP A 136 -3.97 37.29 -8.89
C ASP A 136 -2.54 37.21 -9.43
N LYS A 137 -2.39 36.86 -10.71
CA LYS A 137 -1.08 36.63 -11.34
C LYS A 137 -0.23 37.90 -11.40
N SER A 138 -0.85 39.08 -11.42
CA SER A 138 -0.14 40.38 -11.45
C SER A 138 0.65 40.65 -10.16
N LYS A 139 0.28 40.02 -9.05
CA LYS A 139 0.94 40.16 -7.74
C LYS A 139 1.97 39.07 -7.46
N LEU A 140 2.22 38.19 -8.43
CA LEU A 140 3.04 37.00 -8.23
C LEU A 140 4.53 37.34 -8.32
N ASP A 141 5.27 37.01 -7.26
CA ASP A 141 6.74 36.99 -7.31
C ASP A 141 7.20 35.64 -7.89
N ILE A 142 7.36 35.59 -9.21
CA ILE A 142 7.76 34.38 -9.95
C ILE A 142 9.08 33.82 -9.44
N LYS A 143 10.06 34.69 -9.15
CA LYS A 143 11.38 34.27 -8.67
C LYS A 143 11.27 33.56 -7.32
N LYS A 144 10.47 34.11 -6.41
CA LYS A 144 10.18 33.48 -5.11
C LYS A 144 9.42 32.17 -5.27
N VAL A 145 8.40 32.12 -6.12
CA VAL A 145 7.63 30.89 -6.39
C VAL A 145 8.53 29.77 -6.89
N LYS A 146 9.37 30.04 -7.91
CA LYS A 146 10.35 29.07 -8.40
C LYS A 146 11.32 28.64 -7.30
N GLY A 147 11.78 29.57 -6.45
CA GLY A 147 12.62 29.26 -5.30
C GLY A 147 11.97 28.30 -4.30
N GLU A 148 10.70 28.50 -3.95
CA GLU A 148 9.95 27.62 -3.06
C GLU A 148 9.67 26.24 -3.70
N LEU A 149 9.37 26.20 -5.00
CA LEU A 149 9.22 24.94 -5.74
C LEU A 149 10.51 24.12 -5.72
N ARG A 150 11.68 24.76 -5.96
CA ARG A 150 12.98 24.08 -5.84
C ARG A 150 13.22 23.51 -4.43
N LYS A 151 12.81 24.23 -3.38
CA LYS A 151 12.89 23.71 -2.00
C LYS A 151 11.97 22.51 -1.80
N GLY A 152 10.73 22.58 -2.29
CA GLY A 152 9.77 21.48 -2.25
C GLY A 152 10.28 20.23 -2.95
N LEU A 153 10.77 20.38 -4.18
CA LEU A 153 11.35 19.28 -4.97
C LEU A 153 12.57 18.64 -4.31
N LYS A 154 13.35 19.38 -3.51
CA LYS A 154 14.50 18.82 -2.79
C LYS A 154 14.12 18.03 -1.53
N GLN A 155 12.94 18.28 -0.98
CA GLN A 155 12.51 17.62 0.25
C GLN A 155 12.31 16.13 0.04
N ASP A 156 12.92 15.33 0.90
CA ASP A 156 12.51 13.95 1.12
C ASP A 156 11.37 13.94 2.15
N TYR A 157 10.14 13.80 1.67
CA TYR A 157 8.96 13.88 2.52
C TYR A 157 8.80 12.65 3.41
N TYR A 158 9.25 11.47 2.94
CA TYR A 158 9.24 10.24 3.74
C TYR A 158 10.03 10.41 5.05
N LEU A 159 11.19 11.07 5.01
CA LEU A 159 11.99 11.28 6.22
C LEU A 159 11.29 12.12 7.30
N THR A 160 10.27 12.91 6.95
CA THR A 160 9.53 13.73 7.92
C THR A 160 8.68 12.87 8.86
N GLY A 161 8.19 11.72 8.45
CA GLY A 161 7.24 10.91 9.23
C GLY A 161 7.46 9.40 9.14
N ARG A 162 8.46 8.96 8.38
CA ARG A 162 8.65 7.57 7.90
C ARG A 162 7.39 7.02 7.22
N GLU A 163 6.71 7.89 6.48
CA GLU A 163 5.47 7.54 5.78
C GLU A 163 5.82 6.87 4.46
N TRP A 164 5.90 5.54 4.51
CA TRP A 164 6.37 4.69 3.42
C TRP A 164 5.76 5.00 2.04
N PRO A 165 4.46 5.30 1.87
CA PRO A 165 3.88 5.63 0.57
C PRO A 165 4.62 6.76 -0.17
N TYR A 166 5.17 7.74 0.56
CA TYR A 166 5.86 8.88 -0.05
C TYR A 166 7.32 8.61 -0.44
N LYS A 167 7.88 7.44 -0.09
CA LYS A 167 9.31 7.16 -0.19
C LYS A 167 9.84 7.26 -1.62
N ASP A 168 9.13 6.64 -2.56
CA ASP A 168 9.60 6.44 -3.93
C ASP A 168 8.76 7.23 -4.96
N VAL A 169 8.06 8.28 -4.53
CA VAL A 169 7.30 9.14 -5.44
C VAL A 169 8.25 9.93 -6.35
N LYS A 170 8.09 9.78 -7.66
CA LYS A 170 8.81 10.60 -8.65
C LYS A 170 8.37 12.05 -8.54
N ARG A 171 9.31 12.95 -8.27
CA ARG A 171 9.02 14.35 -7.95
C ARG A 171 8.66 15.13 -9.22
N LYS A 172 7.53 15.83 -9.18
CA LYS A 172 6.96 16.66 -10.25
C LYS A 172 6.36 17.92 -9.65
N ILE A 173 6.22 18.95 -10.49
CA ILE A 173 5.42 20.13 -10.21
C ILE A 173 4.13 19.99 -11.00
N ILE A 174 2.99 20.23 -10.38
CA ILE A 174 1.70 20.30 -11.07
C ILE A 174 1.05 21.66 -10.86
N ALA A 175 0.34 22.14 -11.88
CA ALA A 175 -0.58 23.26 -11.80
C ALA A 175 -2.01 22.74 -11.89
N GLU A 176 -2.84 23.09 -10.92
CA GLU A 176 -4.28 22.83 -10.95
C GLU A 176 -5.06 24.13 -11.08
N LYS A 177 -6.25 24.03 -11.67
CA LYS A 177 -7.21 25.15 -11.70
C LYS A 177 -7.54 25.57 -10.27
N PHE A 178 -7.48 26.87 -10.00
CA PHE A 178 -7.96 27.41 -8.73
C PHE A 178 -9.49 27.29 -8.69
N MET A 179 -10.01 26.56 -7.71
CA MET A 179 -11.44 26.30 -7.56
C MET A 179 -12.00 27.09 -6.38
N THR A 180 -13.17 27.71 -6.54
CA THR A 180 -13.82 28.51 -5.49
C THR A 180 -15.34 28.57 -5.67
N ASN A 181 -16.07 28.74 -4.57
CA ASN A 181 -17.49 29.07 -4.54
C ASN A 181 -17.69 30.60 -4.48
N GLY A 182 -17.09 31.33 -5.42
CA GLY A 182 -17.11 32.79 -5.44
C GLY A 182 -16.08 33.43 -4.49
N ALA A 183 -16.53 34.10 -3.42
CA ALA A 183 -15.64 34.70 -2.43
C ALA A 183 -15.24 33.74 -1.29
N ALA A 184 -15.91 32.58 -1.20
CA ALA A 184 -15.68 31.58 -0.17
C ALA A 184 -14.70 30.50 -0.62
N GLU A 185 -13.92 29.98 0.32
CA GLU A 185 -13.11 28.80 0.09
C GLU A 185 -14.00 27.58 -0.17
N PRO A 186 -13.56 26.61 -1.00
CA PRO A 186 -14.25 25.34 -1.16
C PRO A 186 -14.50 24.67 0.19
N GLU A 187 -15.68 24.10 0.37
CA GLU A 187 -15.96 23.26 1.53
C GLU A 187 -15.14 21.96 1.39
N ASP A 188 -14.35 21.65 2.43
CA ASP A 188 -13.38 20.55 2.47
C ASP A 188 -13.86 19.48 3.46
N TYR A 189 -14.27 18.33 2.94
CA TYR A 189 -14.79 17.18 3.68
C TYR A 189 -13.77 16.05 3.70
N LYS A 190 -13.38 15.60 4.89
CA LYS A 190 -12.36 14.56 5.05
C LYS A 190 -12.97 13.30 5.65
N ILE A 191 -13.18 12.31 4.80
CA ILE A 191 -13.83 11.05 5.18
C ILE A 191 -12.76 10.04 5.58
N HIS A 192 -12.81 9.58 6.82
CA HIS A 192 -11.92 8.58 7.39
C HIS A 192 -12.59 7.22 7.29
N SER A 193 -11.93 6.33 6.55
CA SER A 193 -12.42 4.97 6.28
C SER A 193 -11.53 3.95 6.96
N PHE A 194 -12.17 2.97 7.58
CA PHE A 194 -11.53 1.89 8.32
C PHE A 194 -11.90 0.57 7.67
N ASN A 195 -10.91 -0.16 7.15
CA ASN A 195 -11.05 -1.41 6.43
C ASN A 195 -12.12 -1.33 5.32
N GLY A 196 -12.07 -0.27 4.50
CA GLY A 196 -13.02 -0.03 3.42
C GLY A 196 -14.34 0.65 3.82
N VAL A 197 -14.59 0.88 5.11
CA VAL A 197 -15.87 1.43 5.59
C VAL A 197 -15.71 2.88 6.03
N PRO A 198 -16.36 3.86 5.36
CA PRO A 198 -16.45 5.24 5.84
C PRO A 198 -17.15 5.33 7.20
N LYS A 199 -16.51 5.95 8.19
CA LYS A 199 -17.08 6.06 9.56
C LYS A 199 -17.06 7.46 10.15
N ILE A 200 -16.08 8.29 9.77
CA ILE A 200 -15.92 9.62 10.35
C ILE A 200 -15.72 10.66 9.26
N ILE A 201 -16.45 11.76 9.36
CA ILE A 201 -16.31 12.92 8.49
C ILE A 201 -15.76 14.06 9.32
N LEU A 202 -14.59 14.57 8.95
CA LEU A 202 -14.00 15.77 9.53
C LEU A 202 -14.29 16.95 8.59
N VAL A 203 -14.83 18.02 9.15
CA VAL A 203 -14.97 19.30 8.46
C VAL A 203 -14.13 20.36 9.16
N CYS A 204 -13.29 21.01 8.37
CA CYS A 204 -12.42 22.10 8.82
C CYS A 204 -12.98 23.45 8.31
N LYS A 205 -13.21 24.41 9.20
CA LYS A 205 -13.65 25.77 8.83
C LYS A 205 -12.74 26.85 9.41
N ASP A 206 -12.87 28.05 8.87
CA ASP A 206 -12.30 29.28 9.46
C ASP A 206 -10.77 29.32 9.54
N ARG A 207 -10.08 28.48 8.73
CA ARG A 207 -8.61 28.32 8.74
C ARG A 207 -7.85 29.66 8.61
N PHE A 208 -8.40 30.60 7.85
CA PHE A 208 -7.79 31.92 7.60
C PHE A 208 -8.50 33.07 8.31
N MET A 209 -9.51 32.79 9.15
CA MET A 209 -10.18 33.82 9.95
C MET A 209 -9.40 34.09 11.24
N GLN A 210 -9.54 35.31 11.78
CA GLN A 210 -8.93 35.68 13.06
C GLN A 210 -9.43 34.81 14.23
N SER A 211 -10.64 34.25 14.11
CA SER A 211 -11.22 33.32 15.09
C SER A 211 -10.45 32.01 15.22
N GLY A 212 -9.63 31.66 14.24
CA GLY A 212 -8.88 30.40 14.18
C GLY A 212 -9.68 29.23 13.59
N LEU A 213 -8.95 28.20 13.18
CA LEU A 213 -9.47 26.95 12.61
C LEU A 213 -10.41 26.24 13.59
N THR A 214 -11.60 25.87 13.11
CA THR A 214 -12.53 24.98 13.80
C THR A 214 -12.55 23.61 13.13
N GLU A 215 -12.70 22.56 13.94
CA GLU A 215 -12.78 21.17 13.47
C GLU A 215 -14.00 20.49 14.08
N ASP A 216 -14.87 19.95 13.24
CA ASP A 216 -16.04 19.17 13.65
C ASP A 216 -15.95 17.76 13.06
N PHE A 217 -16.27 16.77 13.89
CA PHE A 217 -16.32 15.37 13.49
C PHE A 217 -17.78 14.91 13.46
N PHE A 218 -18.16 14.17 12.43
CA PHE A 218 -19.50 13.63 12.24
C PHE A 218 -19.44 12.14 11.92
N SER A 219 -20.48 11.39 12.26
CA SER A 219 -20.71 10.02 11.77
C SER A 219 -21.09 10.03 10.28
N GLU A 220 -21.16 8.85 9.68
CA GLU A 220 -21.69 8.65 8.33
C GLU A 220 -23.16 9.11 8.16
N LYS A 221 -23.88 9.24 9.28
CA LYS A 221 -25.27 9.75 9.33
C LYS A 221 -25.35 11.24 9.62
N TRP A 222 -24.22 11.96 9.57
CA TRP A 222 -24.12 13.38 9.90
C TRP A 222 -24.42 13.72 11.38
N GLU A 223 -24.26 12.76 12.30
CA GLU A 223 -24.40 13.01 13.73
C GLU A 223 -23.09 13.58 14.26
N HIS A 224 -23.14 14.72 14.96
CA HIS A 224 -21.93 15.32 15.54
C HIS A 224 -21.35 14.41 16.63
N LEU A 225 -20.05 14.16 16.54
CA LEU A 225 -19.30 13.30 17.46
C LEU A 225 -18.56 14.17 18.47
N ASP A 226 -18.57 13.79 19.75
CA ASP A 226 -17.74 14.44 20.79
C ASP A 226 -16.28 14.00 20.68
N ILE A 227 -15.65 14.42 19.57
CA ILE A 227 -14.24 14.23 19.26
C ILE A 227 -13.64 15.61 19.01
N LYS A 228 -12.52 15.90 19.67
CA LYS A 228 -11.77 17.14 19.51
C LYS A 228 -10.28 16.85 19.40
N ARG A 229 -9.54 17.77 18.79
CA ARG A 229 -8.08 17.81 18.84
C ARG A 229 -7.62 18.92 19.78
N PRO A 230 -6.53 18.74 20.56
CA PRO A 230 -6.01 19.78 21.42
C PRO A 230 -5.73 21.08 20.65
N GLY A 231 -6.36 22.18 21.07
CA GLY A 231 -6.19 23.50 20.44
C GLY A 231 -7.07 23.77 19.22
N HIS A 232 -7.96 22.84 18.84
CA HIS A 232 -8.90 22.98 17.74
C HIS A 232 -10.34 22.88 18.25
N PRO A 233 -11.02 24.01 18.51
CA PRO A 233 -12.40 23.98 18.97
C PRO A 233 -13.37 23.53 17.86
N ASN A 234 -14.52 23.01 18.25
CA ASN A 234 -15.64 22.80 17.34
C ASN A 234 -16.24 24.15 16.89
N ALA A 235 -16.92 24.18 15.74
CA ALA A 235 -17.59 25.38 15.29
C ALA A 235 -18.73 25.77 16.25
N LYS A 236 -18.91 27.08 16.46
CA LYS A 236 -20.03 27.60 17.30
C LYS A 236 -21.40 27.36 16.67
N VAL A 237 -21.45 27.32 15.33
CA VAL A 237 -22.67 27.11 14.56
C VAL A 237 -22.62 25.73 13.94
N ARG A 238 -23.64 24.91 14.20
CA ARG A 238 -23.71 23.54 13.70
C ARG A 238 -23.82 23.55 12.18
N GLN A 239 -23.03 22.69 11.55
CA GLN A 239 -22.92 22.63 10.10
C GLN A 239 -24.13 21.92 9.49
N LYS A 240 -24.65 22.47 8.39
CA LYS A 240 -25.71 21.83 7.62
C LYS A 240 -25.16 20.59 6.94
N ILE A 241 -25.99 19.55 6.84
CA ILE A 241 -25.70 18.36 6.06
C ILE A 241 -25.46 18.76 4.59
N PRO A 242 -24.35 18.35 3.96
CA PRO A 242 -24.13 18.61 2.55
C PRO A 242 -25.07 17.74 1.71
N ALA A 243 -25.68 18.31 0.67
CA ALA A 243 -26.54 17.56 -0.24
C ALA A 243 -25.82 16.38 -0.89
N ALA A 244 -24.52 16.50 -1.13
CA ALA A 244 -23.67 15.48 -1.71
C ALA A 244 -23.09 14.47 -0.69
N LEU A 245 -23.59 14.43 0.57
CA LEU A 245 -23.05 13.53 1.60
C LEU A 245 -23.01 12.07 1.14
N LYS A 246 -24.13 11.57 0.63
CA LYS A 246 -24.27 10.17 0.19
C LYS A 246 -23.31 9.85 -0.95
N GLU A 247 -23.13 10.79 -1.89
CA GLU A 247 -22.17 10.66 -2.98
C GLU A 247 -20.74 10.56 -2.42
N MET A 248 -20.31 11.51 -1.59
CA MET A 248 -18.96 11.50 -1.01
C MET A 248 -18.67 10.23 -0.20
N LEU A 249 -19.64 9.71 0.56
CA LEU A 249 -19.50 8.44 1.28
C LEU A 249 -19.32 7.26 0.31
N GLY A 250 -20.13 7.16 -0.74
CA GLY A 250 -20.00 6.10 -1.75
C GLY A 250 -18.69 6.16 -2.54
N LEU A 251 -18.19 7.37 -2.86
CA LEU A 251 -16.87 7.54 -3.48
C LEU A 251 -15.76 7.12 -2.51
N SER A 252 -15.85 7.48 -1.23
CA SER A 252 -14.88 7.09 -0.21
C SER A 252 -14.84 5.57 0.01
N GLU A 253 -15.99 4.90 0.05
CA GLU A 253 -16.10 3.45 0.16
C GLU A 253 -15.38 2.76 -1.02
N LYS A 254 -15.66 3.17 -2.26
CA LYS A 254 -14.98 2.66 -3.45
C LYS A 254 -13.46 2.83 -3.39
N LEU A 255 -12.99 4.01 -2.95
CA LEU A 255 -11.55 4.31 -2.90
C LEU A 255 -10.82 3.62 -1.74
N SER A 256 -11.53 3.24 -0.68
CA SER A 256 -10.94 2.66 0.53
C SER A 256 -10.99 1.13 0.58
N GLY A 257 -11.65 0.47 -0.39
CA GLY A 257 -11.72 -0.98 -0.50
C GLY A 257 -10.33 -1.65 -0.41
N GLY A 258 -10.20 -2.62 0.49
CA GLY A 258 -8.94 -3.35 0.71
C GLY A 258 -7.84 -2.56 1.43
N ILE A 259 -8.10 -1.33 1.87
CA ILE A 259 -7.13 -0.50 2.59
C ILE A 259 -7.48 -0.50 4.09
N PRO A 260 -6.54 -0.85 5.01
CA PRO A 260 -6.80 -0.85 6.44
C PRO A 260 -7.30 0.48 6.97
N PHE A 261 -6.65 1.56 6.56
CA PHE A 261 -7.07 2.91 6.88
C PHE A 261 -6.68 3.86 5.75
N VAL A 262 -7.62 4.71 5.32
CA VAL A 262 -7.33 5.85 4.47
C VAL A 262 -8.34 6.96 4.73
N ARG A 263 -7.86 8.19 4.70
CA ARG A 263 -8.70 9.38 4.67
C ARG A 263 -8.78 9.88 3.23
N THR A 264 -9.98 10.02 2.71
CA THR A 264 -10.25 10.62 1.38
C THR A 264 -10.83 12.00 1.55
N ASP A 265 -10.23 12.97 0.88
CA ASP A 265 -10.65 14.36 0.95
C ASP A 265 -11.45 14.74 -0.29
N PHE A 266 -12.54 15.48 -0.09
CA PHE A 266 -13.41 15.96 -1.14
C PHE A 266 -13.70 17.44 -0.99
N TYR A 267 -13.68 18.15 -2.12
CA TYR A 267 -14.17 19.52 -2.22
C TYR A 267 -15.60 19.54 -2.78
N LEU A 268 -16.47 20.34 -2.17
CA LEU A 268 -17.80 20.63 -2.72
C LEU A 268 -17.81 22.03 -3.34
N ILE A 269 -17.83 22.09 -4.67
CA ILE A 269 -17.72 23.34 -5.44
C ILE A 269 -18.91 23.46 -6.39
N GLY A 270 -19.75 24.49 -6.21
CA GLY A 270 -20.94 24.72 -7.03
C GLY A 270 -21.92 23.55 -6.99
N GLY A 271 -21.98 22.81 -5.89
CA GLY A 271 -22.80 21.59 -5.75
C GLY A 271 -22.18 20.33 -6.36
N LYS A 272 -21.00 20.41 -6.97
CA LYS A 272 -20.27 19.27 -7.54
C LYS A 272 -19.12 18.82 -6.64
N VAL A 273 -18.97 17.50 -6.48
CA VAL A 273 -17.89 16.88 -5.72
C VAL A 273 -16.62 16.78 -6.57
N TYR A 274 -15.48 17.13 -5.97
CA TYR A 274 -14.15 16.94 -6.55
C TYR A 274 -13.25 16.21 -5.57
N PHE A 275 -12.46 15.25 -6.06
CA PHE A 275 -11.41 14.58 -5.32
C PHE A 275 -10.28 15.56 -4.97
N GLY A 276 -9.85 15.52 -3.71
CA GLY A 276 -8.72 16.30 -3.19
C GLY A 276 -7.45 15.47 -3.03
N GLU A 277 -7.45 14.54 -2.08
CA GLU A 277 -6.30 13.67 -1.79
C GLU A 277 -6.70 12.37 -1.09
N MET A 278 -5.80 11.37 -1.14
CA MET A 278 -5.81 10.20 -0.27
C MET A 278 -4.67 10.33 0.76
N THR A 279 -5.00 10.22 2.04
CA THR A 279 -4.05 10.34 3.14
C THR A 279 -4.08 9.10 4.03
N PHE A 280 -2.97 8.37 4.06
CA PHE A 280 -2.82 7.14 4.87
C PHE A 280 -2.45 7.42 6.33
N PHE A 281 -1.77 8.55 6.61
CA PHE A 281 -1.30 8.88 7.96
C PHE A 281 -1.62 10.34 8.31
N PRO A 282 -2.90 10.70 8.56
CA PRO A 282 -3.28 12.04 8.99
C PRO A 282 -2.45 12.47 10.20
N ALA A 283 -1.88 13.68 10.14
CA ALA A 283 -0.95 14.21 11.16
C ALA A 283 0.21 13.24 11.50
N SER A 284 0.64 12.44 10.52
CA SER A 284 1.63 11.37 10.69
C SER A 284 1.24 10.30 11.71
N GLY A 285 -0.03 10.15 12.02
CA GLY A 285 -0.52 9.24 13.07
C GLY A 285 -0.04 9.60 14.48
N MET A 286 0.17 10.90 14.72
CA MET A 286 0.67 11.44 15.99
C MET A 286 -0.33 12.44 16.60
N GLU A 287 -1.62 12.24 16.34
CA GLU A 287 -2.67 13.19 16.70
C GLU A 287 -3.32 12.82 18.03
N LYS A 288 -3.40 13.77 18.96
CA LYS A 288 -4.11 13.53 20.22
C LYS A 288 -5.60 13.79 20.03
N PHE A 289 -6.41 12.98 20.70
CA PHE A 289 -7.85 13.15 20.77
C PHE A 289 -8.30 13.56 22.17
N VAL A 290 -9.40 14.31 22.23
CA VAL A 290 -10.12 14.65 23.45
C VAL A 290 -11.58 14.22 23.24
N PRO A 291 -12.09 13.26 24.03
CA PRO A 291 -11.39 12.53 25.10
C PRO A 291 -10.33 11.53 24.58
N PRO A 292 -9.32 11.14 25.39
CA PRO A 292 -8.28 10.18 24.98
C PRO A 292 -8.81 8.81 24.54
N SER A 293 -9.95 8.36 25.09
CA SER A 293 -10.60 7.08 24.75
C SER A 293 -11.01 6.97 23.28
N VAL A 294 -11.08 8.10 22.55
CA VAL A 294 -11.29 8.08 21.11
C VAL A 294 -10.17 7.33 20.39
N ASP A 295 -8.91 7.48 20.80
CA ASP A 295 -7.78 6.80 20.15
C ASP A 295 -7.91 5.26 20.25
N GLU A 296 -8.44 4.76 21.36
CA GLU A 296 -8.74 3.34 21.58
C GLU A 296 -9.90 2.88 20.69
N LYS A 297 -11.01 3.62 20.70
CA LYS A 297 -12.20 3.31 19.88
C LYS A 297 -11.88 3.27 18.38
N LEU A 298 -11.09 4.22 17.88
CA LEU A 298 -10.63 4.20 16.49
C LEU A 298 -9.68 3.03 16.23
N GLY A 299 -8.89 2.65 17.23
CA GLY A 299 -8.04 1.48 17.20
C GLY A 299 -8.84 0.19 17.01
N GLU A 300 -9.96 0.02 17.71
CA GLU A 300 -10.84 -1.16 17.58
C GLU A 300 -11.39 -1.36 16.15
N TRP A 301 -11.69 -0.26 15.45
CA TRP A 301 -12.18 -0.32 14.08
C TRP A 301 -11.09 -0.66 13.07
N LEU A 302 -9.82 -0.35 13.38
CA LEU A 302 -8.69 -0.55 12.49
C LEU A 302 -8.08 -1.94 12.65
N LYS A 303 -8.36 -2.83 11.70
CA LYS A 303 -7.72 -4.14 11.57
C LYS A 303 -6.47 -4.02 10.68
N ILE A 304 -5.28 -4.19 11.26
CA ILE A 304 -3.98 -3.99 10.59
C ILE A 304 -3.28 -5.28 10.17
N THR A 305 -3.62 -6.39 10.79
CA THR A 305 -3.33 -7.71 10.27
C THR A 305 -4.56 -8.10 9.44
N GLY A 306 -4.36 -8.82 8.32
CA GLY A 306 -5.42 -9.76 7.93
C GLY A 306 -5.78 -10.55 9.19
N GLY A 307 -7.06 -10.83 9.42
CA GLY A 307 -7.40 -11.66 10.57
C GLY A 307 -6.72 -13.03 10.50
N GLY A 308 -7.16 -13.95 11.33
CA GLY A 308 -6.74 -15.34 11.28
C GLY A 308 -6.24 -15.87 12.60
N TYR A 309 -5.83 -17.12 12.59
CA TYR A 309 -5.67 -17.93 13.80
C TYR A 309 -4.19 -18.12 14.09
N LEU A 310 -3.78 -17.75 15.30
CA LEU A 310 -2.48 -18.11 15.84
C LEU A 310 -2.64 -19.40 16.65
N LEU A 311 -2.17 -20.52 16.11
CA LEU A 311 -2.11 -21.79 16.82
C LEU A 311 -0.74 -21.92 17.49
N LYS A 312 -0.75 -21.98 18.83
CA LYS A 312 0.46 -22.15 19.64
C LYS A 312 0.63 -23.62 20.01
N GLY A 313 1.62 -24.28 19.42
CA GLY A 313 2.07 -25.61 19.82
C GLY A 313 3.24 -25.55 20.80
N LYS A 314 3.61 -26.70 21.39
CA LYS A 314 4.91 -26.83 22.05
C LYS A 314 6.00 -26.79 20.98
N GLY A 315 6.69 -25.65 20.87
CA GLY A 315 7.85 -25.49 19.99
C GLY A 315 7.57 -24.86 18.63
N PHE A 316 6.33 -24.48 18.33
CA PHE A 316 6.03 -23.73 17.09
C PHE A 316 4.85 -22.78 17.26
N TYR A 317 4.84 -21.78 16.38
CA TYR A 317 3.70 -20.90 16.13
C TYR A 317 3.26 -21.12 14.69
N LEU A 318 1.99 -21.47 14.47
CA LEU A 318 1.38 -21.48 13.14
C LEU A 318 0.45 -20.28 13.06
N TRP A 319 0.79 -19.32 12.21
CA TRP A 319 -0.05 -18.15 11.95
C TRP A 319 -0.76 -18.32 10.62
N ILE A 320 -2.06 -18.56 10.68
CA ILE A 320 -2.94 -18.62 9.51
C ILE A 320 -3.40 -17.20 9.24
N HIS A 321 -3.03 -16.65 8.09
CA HIS A 321 -3.53 -15.35 7.65
C HIS A 321 -4.91 -15.54 6.99
N GLU A 322 -5.91 -14.81 7.48
CA GLU A 322 -7.14 -14.52 6.75
C GLU A 322 -6.76 -13.51 5.66
N ALA A 323 -6.19 -14.03 4.58
CA ALA A 323 -6.09 -13.29 3.33
C ALA A 323 -7.53 -13.16 2.81
N GLY A 324 -7.96 -11.94 2.49
CA GLY A 324 -9.23 -11.73 1.82
C GLY A 324 -9.25 -12.58 0.56
N ILE A 325 -10.09 -13.61 0.56
CA ILE A 325 -10.43 -14.34 -0.65
C ILE A 325 -11.18 -13.32 -1.49
N GLU A 326 -10.58 -12.87 -2.61
CA GLU A 326 -11.39 -12.28 -3.67
C GLU A 326 -12.43 -13.34 -4.00
N GLU A 327 -13.72 -13.09 -3.71
CA GLU A 327 -14.78 -14.01 -4.08
C GLU A 327 -14.61 -14.36 -5.57
N PRO A 328 -14.36 -15.63 -5.91
CA PRO A 328 -14.46 -16.05 -7.29
C PRO A 328 -15.85 -15.66 -7.77
N THR A 329 -15.92 -14.94 -8.89
CA THR A 329 -17.14 -14.76 -9.68
C THR A 329 -17.91 -16.07 -9.70
N ASP A 330 -19.25 -16.01 -9.55
CA ASP A 330 -20.29 -17.08 -9.40
C ASP A 330 -20.17 -18.39 -10.22
N GLU A 331 -18.97 -18.91 -10.44
CA GLU A 331 -18.70 -20.21 -11.01
C GLU A 331 -18.77 -21.22 -9.86
N PRO A 332 -19.59 -22.28 -10.00
CA PRO A 332 -19.75 -23.26 -8.95
C PRO A 332 -18.40 -23.89 -8.60
N MET A 333 -18.07 -23.88 -7.31
CA MET A 333 -16.94 -24.61 -6.72
C MET A 333 -17.11 -26.11 -7.02
N ILE A 334 -16.44 -26.58 -8.05
CA ILE A 334 -16.21 -28.02 -8.21
C ILE A 334 -15.17 -28.37 -7.16
N GLU A 335 -15.51 -29.29 -6.26
CA GLU A 335 -14.62 -29.91 -5.29
C GLU A 335 -13.54 -30.73 -6.06
N ALA A 336 -12.61 -30.04 -6.70
CA ALA A 336 -11.55 -30.63 -7.49
C ALA A 336 -10.32 -30.83 -6.60
N GLU A 337 -9.84 -32.07 -6.52
CA GLU A 337 -8.57 -32.36 -5.86
C GLU A 337 -7.45 -31.52 -6.46
N LEU A 338 -6.64 -30.89 -5.62
CA LEU A 338 -5.49 -30.11 -6.04
C LEU A 338 -4.47 -31.04 -6.71
N THR A 339 -4.27 -30.87 -8.01
CA THR A 339 -3.30 -31.66 -8.78
C THR A 339 -1.91 -31.07 -8.61
N ASP A 340 -0.93 -31.88 -8.17
CA ASP A 340 0.47 -31.45 -8.10
C ASP A 340 1.15 -31.59 -9.45
N TYR A 341 1.89 -30.55 -9.82
CA TYR A 341 2.78 -30.53 -10.98
C TYR A 341 4.21 -30.40 -10.48
N LYS A 342 4.97 -31.49 -10.52
CA LYS A 342 6.34 -31.55 -10.00
C LYS A 342 7.33 -31.57 -11.15
N PHE A 343 7.95 -30.44 -11.42
CA PHE A 343 8.85 -30.22 -12.56
C PHE A 343 10.27 -30.67 -12.22
N PHE A 344 10.83 -31.56 -13.03
CA PHE A 344 12.21 -32.02 -12.88
C PHE A 344 13.12 -31.11 -13.69
N CYS A 345 13.92 -30.32 -12.99
CA CYS A 345 14.72 -29.27 -13.59
C CYS A 345 16.22 -29.48 -13.37
N PHE A 346 17.01 -29.06 -14.35
CA PHE A 346 18.45 -29.23 -14.46
C PHE A 346 19.06 -27.91 -14.95
N ASP A 347 19.58 -27.10 -14.04
CA ASP A 347 20.26 -25.82 -14.29
C ASP A 347 19.55 -24.91 -15.31
N GLY A 348 18.35 -24.44 -14.96
CA GLY A 348 17.57 -23.54 -15.80
C GLY A 348 16.72 -24.25 -16.88
N TYR A 349 16.82 -25.57 -17.00
CA TYR A 349 16.06 -26.37 -17.96
C TYR A 349 15.08 -27.32 -17.26
N ALA A 350 13.78 -27.19 -17.53
CA ALA A 350 12.76 -28.13 -17.06
C ALA A 350 12.52 -29.22 -18.12
N ASP A 351 12.96 -30.45 -17.83
CA ASP A 351 12.89 -31.59 -18.77
C ASP A 351 11.48 -32.17 -18.88
N CYS A 352 10.81 -32.34 -17.73
CA CYS A 352 9.49 -32.95 -17.67
C CYS A 352 8.73 -32.51 -16.41
N VAL A 353 7.42 -32.79 -16.40
CA VAL A 353 6.55 -32.61 -15.23
C VAL A 353 5.94 -33.94 -14.82
N MET A 354 6.05 -34.26 -13.54
CA MET A 354 5.33 -35.37 -12.92
C MET A 354 3.98 -34.85 -12.41
N VAL A 355 2.90 -35.43 -12.92
CA VAL A 355 1.53 -35.15 -12.50
C VAL A 355 1.12 -36.17 -11.46
N CYS A 356 0.79 -35.71 -10.25
CA CYS A 356 0.27 -36.55 -9.18
C CYS A 356 -1.26 -36.50 -9.17
N THR A 357 -1.91 -37.63 -9.39
CA THR A 357 -3.38 -37.76 -9.33
C THR A 357 -3.81 -38.71 -8.20
N GLU A 358 -5.05 -38.58 -7.74
CA GLU A 358 -5.67 -39.48 -6.74
C GLU A 358 -4.92 -39.48 -5.40
N ARG A 359 -4.45 -38.30 -4.96
CA ARG A 359 -3.65 -38.15 -3.72
C ARG A 359 -4.44 -38.46 -2.46
N SER A 360 -5.75 -38.30 -2.49
CA SER A 360 -6.63 -38.62 -1.35
C SER A 360 -6.93 -40.11 -1.25
N SER A 361 -6.50 -40.91 -2.25
CA SER A 361 -6.59 -42.35 -2.21
C SER A 361 -5.39 -42.96 -1.48
N ASN A 362 -5.50 -44.23 -1.08
CA ASN A 362 -4.37 -44.99 -0.52
C ASN A 362 -3.30 -45.34 -1.59
N GLU A 363 -3.51 -45.01 -2.87
CA GLU A 363 -2.62 -45.34 -3.98
C GLU A 363 -2.42 -44.17 -4.95
N PRO A 364 -1.61 -43.15 -4.60
CA PRO A 364 -1.34 -42.02 -5.49
C PRO A 364 -0.72 -42.49 -6.81
N LYS A 365 -1.11 -41.84 -7.91
CA LYS A 365 -0.66 -42.18 -9.26
C LYS A 365 0.22 -41.08 -9.82
N PHE A 366 1.30 -41.49 -10.48
CA PHE A 366 2.33 -40.60 -11.00
C PHE A 366 2.55 -40.86 -12.49
N TYR A 367 2.45 -39.80 -13.29
CA TYR A 367 2.69 -39.86 -14.73
C TYR A 367 3.56 -38.67 -15.14
N PHE A 368 4.49 -38.90 -16.07
CA PHE A 368 5.41 -37.85 -16.52
C PHE A 368 4.98 -37.35 -17.91
N PHE A 369 5.06 -36.05 -18.13
CA PHE A 369 4.75 -35.43 -19.41
C PHE A 369 5.88 -34.49 -19.84
N ASP A 370 6.09 -34.42 -21.15
CA ASP A 370 6.95 -33.38 -21.74
C ASP A 370 6.20 -32.03 -21.87
N ARG A 371 6.90 -31.02 -22.38
CA ARG A 371 6.33 -29.68 -22.61
C ARG A 371 5.17 -29.67 -23.61
N ASP A 372 5.18 -30.59 -24.57
CA ASP A 372 4.10 -30.78 -25.55
C ASP A 372 2.92 -31.58 -24.97
N TRP A 373 2.97 -31.93 -23.67
CA TRP A 373 1.98 -32.73 -22.96
C TRP A 373 1.84 -34.17 -23.48
N ARG A 374 2.94 -34.74 -23.98
CA ARG A 374 3.02 -36.16 -24.36
C ARG A 374 3.49 -36.97 -23.17
N LEU A 375 2.85 -38.11 -22.94
CA LEU A 375 3.22 -39.02 -21.85
C LEU A 375 4.65 -39.56 -22.06
N LEU A 376 5.53 -39.26 -21.12
CA LEU A 376 6.84 -39.87 -20.99
C LEU A 376 6.74 -41.10 -20.09
N ARG A 377 7.17 -42.26 -20.60
CA ARG A 377 7.11 -43.55 -19.89
C ARG A 377 8.31 -43.73 -18.96
N LEU A 378 8.49 -42.80 -18.02
CA LEU A 378 9.68 -42.70 -17.19
C LEU A 378 9.64 -43.55 -15.91
N ASN A 379 8.46 -44.00 -15.50
CA ASN A 379 8.25 -44.81 -14.31
C ASN A 379 7.46 -46.09 -14.64
N ILE A 380 7.40 -47.03 -13.69
CA ILE A 380 6.69 -48.31 -13.85
C ILE A 380 5.23 -48.09 -14.31
N ARG A 381 4.54 -47.11 -13.71
CA ARG A 381 3.13 -46.82 -14.04
C ARG A 381 2.97 -46.23 -15.44
N GLY A 382 3.80 -45.26 -15.83
CA GLY A 382 3.84 -44.70 -17.18
C GLY A 382 4.18 -45.75 -18.23
N LYS A 383 5.10 -46.68 -17.93
CA LYS A 383 5.42 -47.83 -18.79
C LYS A 383 4.20 -48.71 -19.06
N ASN A 384 3.39 -48.96 -18.03
CA ASN A 384 2.19 -49.80 -18.11
C ASN A 384 0.92 -49.07 -18.56
N ALA A 385 0.96 -47.75 -18.74
CA ALA A 385 -0.20 -46.98 -19.18
C ALA A 385 -0.63 -47.35 -20.61
N PRO A 386 -1.93 -47.32 -20.97
CA PRO A 386 -2.40 -47.55 -22.34
C PRO A 386 -1.70 -46.65 -23.37
N LYS A 387 -1.64 -47.08 -24.64
CA LYS A 387 -0.99 -46.28 -25.72
C LYS A 387 -1.64 -44.92 -25.94
N ASN A 388 -2.94 -44.82 -25.70
CA ASN A 388 -3.77 -43.63 -25.84
C ASN A 388 -4.08 -42.95 -24.49
N PHE A 389 -3.26 -43.19 -23.46
CA PHE A 389 -3.44 -42.55 -22.16
C PHE A 389 -3.22 -41.04 -22.25
N ILE A 390 -4.19 -40.27 -21.73
CA ILE A 390 -4.12 -38.81 -21.64
C ILE A 390 -4.52 -38.36 -20.24
N LEU A 391 -3.95 -37.26 -19.78
CA LEU A 391 -4.46 -36.48 -18.65
C LEU A 391 -4.82 -35.06 -19.12
N PRO A 392 -5.77 -34.38 -18.46
CA PRO A 392 -6.07 -32.98 -18.76
C PRO A 392 -4.82 -32.10 -18.67
N LYS A 393 -4.54 -31.31 -19.72
CA LYS A 393 -3.46 -30.31 -19.73
C LYS A 393 -3.92 -29.07 -18.96
N PRO A 394 -3.18 -28.61 -17.92
CA PRO A 394 -3.57 -27.40 -17.20
C PRO A 394 -3.40 -26.17 -18.08
N LYS A 395 -4.24 -25.14 -17.86
CA LYS A 395 -4.27 -23.95 -18.73
C LYS A 395 -2.96 -23.15 -18.66
N CYS A 396 -2.35 -23.11 -17.49
CA CYS A 396 -1.13 -22.35 -17.21
C CYS A 396 0.16 -23.18 -17.31
N ILE A 397 0.16 -24.33 -18.00
CA ILE A 397 1.36 -25.20 -18.03
C ILE A 397 2.61 -24.52 -18.60
N ASP A 398 2.47 -23.67 -19.62
CA ASP A 398 3.61 -22.97 -20.22
C ASP A 398 4.21 -21.96 -19.23
N GLU A 399 3.34 -21.31 -18.43
CA GLU A 399 3.75 -20.44 -17.33
C GLU A 399 4.47 -21.24 -16.24
N MET A 400 3.96 -22.43 -15.89
CA MET A 400 4.59 -23.31 -14.92
C MET A 400 5.99 -23.77 -15.34
N PHE A 401 6.16 -24.20 -16.60
CA PHE A 401 7.49 -24.52 -17.16
C PHE A 401 8.43 -23.30 -17.05
N SER A 402 7.95 -22.10 -17.43
CA SER A 402 8.75 -20.88 -17.34
C SER A 402 9.14 -20.51 -15.90
N ILE A 403 8.25 -20.73 -14.92
CA ILE A 403 8.55 -20.53 -13.50
C ILE A 403 9.59 -21.55 -13.03
N ALA A 404 9.39 -22.82 -13.33
CA ALA A 404 10.29 -23.91 -12.93
C ALA A 404 11.70 -23.72 -13.49
N GLU A 405 11.82 -23.38 -14.77
CA GLU A 405 13.09 -23.03 -15.42
C GLU A 405 13.81 -21.91 -14.67
N ARG A 406 13.13 -20.78 -14.42
CA ARG A 406 13.71 -19.63 -13.70
C ARG A 406 14.16 -19.97 -12.29
N LEU A 407 13.38 -20.76 -11.55
CA LEU A 407 13.70 -21.16 -10.17
C LEU A 407 14.85 -22.17 -10.11
N SER A 408 15.12 -22.89 -11.21
CA SER A 408 16.16 -23.93 -11.27
C SER A 408 17.53 -23.45 -11.73
N VAL A 409 17.67 -22.18 -12.14
CA VAL A 409 18.96 -21.62 -12.60
C VAL A 409 20.01 -21.76 -11.51
N GLY A 410 21.16 -22.34 -11.86
CA GLY A 410 22.27 -22.56 -10.93
C GLY A 410 22.15 -23.82 -10.07
N CYS A 411 21.06 -24.58 -10.18
CA CYS A 411 20.90 -25.84 -9.45
C CYS A 411 21.21 -27.02 -10.38
N PRO A 412 22.21 -27.88 -10.10
CA PRO A 412 22.50 -29.06 -10.93
C PRO A 412 21.27 -29.96 -11.13
N PHE A 413 20.43 -30.04 -10.10
CA PHE A 413 19.10 -30.59 -10.14
C PHE A 413 18.23 -29.92 -9.07
N VAL A 414 16.96 -29.65 -9.39
CA VAL A 414 15.92 -29.33 -8.41
C VAL A 414 14.55 -29.73 -8.97
N ARG A 415 13.74 -30.35 -8.12
CA ARG A 415 12.32 -30.55 -8.41
C ARG A 415 11.53 -29.33 -7.94
N VAL A 416 10.77 -28.71 -8.82
CA VAL A 416 9.93 -27.55 -8.51
C VAL A 416 8.47 -27.99 -8.50
N ASP A 417 7.82 -27.86 -7.36
CA ASP A 417 6.42 -28.26 -7.20
C ASP A 417 5.52 -27.03 -7.35
N LEU A 418 4.58 -27.10 -8.29
CA LEU A 418 3.63 -26.04 -8.61
C LEU A 418 2.19 -26.59 -8.60
N TYR A 419 1.24 -25.68 -8.39
CA TYR A 419 -0.20 -25.95 -8.42
C TYR A 419 -0.91 -25.02 -9.39
N GLU A 420 -1.99 -25.50 -10.01
CA GLU A 420 -2.97 -24.64 -10.66
C GLU A 420 -4.16 -24.47 -9.72
N CYS A 421 -4.50 -23.22 -9.40
CA CYS A 421 -5.70 -22.90 -8.63
C CYS A 421 -6.39 -21.71 -9.27
N PHE A 422 -7.64 -21.89 -9.73
CA PHE A 422 -8.42 -20.87 -10.44
C PHE A 422 -7.67 -20.24 -11.63
N GLY A 423 -6.95 -21.04 -12.41
CA GLY A 423 -6.15 -20.58 -13.55
C GLY A 423 -4.91 -19.78 -13.19
N ARG A 424 -4.52 -19.74 -11.91
CA ARG A 424 -3.28 -19.10 -11.43
C ARG A 424 -2.28 -20.17 -10.99
N VAL A 425 -1.00 -19.92 -11.24
CA VAL A 425 0.09 -20.77 -10.74
C VAL A 425 0.42 -20.41 -9.30
N LEU A 426 0.45 -21.40 -8.41
CA LEU A 426 0.92 -21.27 -7.04
C LEU A 426 2.18 -22.10 -6.83
N PHE A 427 3.13 -21.55 -6.08
CA PHE A 427 4.34 -22.26 -5.68
C PHE A 427 4.05 -23.24 -4.52
N GLY A 428 4.59 -24.45 -4.60
CA GLY A 428 4.56 -25.45 -3.55
C GLY A 428 5.88 -25.53 -2.79
N GLU A 429 6.85 -26.23 -3.36
CA GLU A 429 8.17 -26.46 -2.75
C GLU A 429 9.30 -26.61 -3.78
N LEU A 430 10.55 -26.49 -3.29
CA LEU A 430 11.75 -26.88 -4.01
C LEU A 430 12.35 -28.11 -3.32
N THR A 431 12.50 -29.20 -4.06
CA THR A 431 13.07 -30.46 -3.55
C THR A 431 14.35 -30.82 -4.30
N TYR A 432 15.49 -30.72 -3.62
CA TYR A 432 16.81 -31.01 -4.19
C TYR A 432 17.13 -32.53 -4.20
N PHE A 433 16.55 -33.28 -3.26
CA PHE A 433 16.84 -34.71 -3.07
C PHE A 433 15.54 -35.52 -2.96
N PRO A 434 14.77 -35.66 -4.05
CA PRO A 434 13.51 -36.39 -4.05
C PRO A 434 13.76 -37.85 -3.64
N ASP A 435 12.98 -38.32 -2.68
CA ASP A 435 13.11 -39.66 -2.07
C ASP A 435 14.54 -40.01 -1.60
N SER A 436 15.31 -38.98 -1.21
CA SER A 436 16.73 -39.11 -0.86
C SER A 436 17.60 -39.77 -1.95
N GLY A 437 17.16 -39.73 -3.21
CA GLY A 437 17.83 -40.39 -4.34
C GLY A 437 17.55 -41.89 -4.46
N PHE A 438 16.55 -42.43 -3.74
CA PHE A 438 16.22 -43.85 -3.74
C PHE A 438 14.88 -44.21 -4.42
N ASP A 439 14.37 -43.35 -5.32
CA ASP A 439 13.06 -43.55 -5.96
C ASP A 439 13.04 -44.82 -6.83
N ARG A 440 12.48 -45.90 -6.26
CA ARG A 440 12.35 -47.20 -6.93
C ARG A 440 11.26 -47.25 -8.01
N ASN A 441 10.47 -46.19 -8.17
CA ASN A 441 9.43 -46.15 -9.19
C ASN A 441 9.96 -45.72 -10.56
N LEU A 442 11.11 -45.05 -10.62
CA LEU A 442 11.76 -44.71 -11.88
C LEU A 442 12.29 -45.97 -12.56
N LEU A 443 12.23 -45.98 -13.90
CA LEU A 443 12.90 -47.02 -14.67
C LEU A 443 14.42 -46.81 -14.65
N GLU A 444 15.18 -47.88 -14.79
CA GLU A 444 16.65 -47.81 -14.84
C GLU A 444 17.13 -46.87 -15.96
N GLU A 445 16.48 -46.89 -17.13
CA GLU A 445 16.84 -46.01 -18.24
C GLU A 445 16.52 -44.54 -17.96
N THR A 446 15.52 -44.27 -17.12
CA THR A 446 15.18 -42.92 -16.67
C THR A 446 16.24 -42.38 -15.71
N ASP A 447 16.71 -43.20 -14.78
CA ASP A 447 17.78 -42.83 -13.86
C ASP A 447 19.05 -42.45 -14.64
N TRP A 448 19.44 -43.27 -15.63
CA TRP A 448 20.52 -42.95 -16.55
C TRP A 448 20.28 -41.66 -17.34
N ARG A 449 19.05 -41.39 -17.79
CA ARG A 449 18.71 -40.17 -18.52
C ARG A 449 18.88 -38.94 -17.63
N PHE A 450 18.28 -38.93 -16.44
CA PHE A 450 18.37 -37.80 -15.51
C PHE A 450 19.81 -37.59 -15.03
N GLY A 451 20.55 -38.66 -14.75
CA GLY A 451 21.97 -38.56 -14.39
C GLY A 451 22.83 -37.87 -15.45
N ARG A 452 22.51 -38.02 -16.75
CA ARG A 452 23.21 -37.31 -17.84
C ARG A 452 22.88 -35.82 -17.93
N LEU A 453 21.74 -35.39 -17.40
CA LEU A 453 21.33 -33.98 -17.37
C LEU A 453 21.98 -33.22 -16.21
N ILE A 454 22.43 -33.92 -15.16
CA ILE A 454 23.10 -33.31 -14.01
C ILE A 454 24.57 -33.02 -14.35
N ASN A 455 24.93 -31.74 -14.38
CA ASN A 455 26.32 -31.32 -14.55
C ASN A 455 27.02 -31.11 -13.21
N ILE A 456 27.70 -32.15 -12.71
CA ILE A 456 28.42 -32.15 -11.43
C ILE A 456 29.72 -31.32 -11.48
N ARG A 457 30.20 -30.92 -12.66
CA ARG A 457 31.52 -30.26 -12.81
C ARG A 457 31.49 -28.73 -12.72
N LYS A 458 30.31 -28.10 -12.57
CA LYS A 458 30.20 -26.64 -12.51
C LYS A 458 30.66 -26.03 -11.18
N GLU A 459 30.82 -26.82 -10.12
CA GLU A 459 31.17 -26.34 -8.77
C GLU A 459 32.62 -26.61 -8.34
N VAL A 460 33.48 -27.09 -9.26
CA VAL A 460 34.93 -27.23 -9.03
C VAL A 460 35.70 -26.37 -10.04
N MET A 461 35.51 -25.05 -10.00
CA MET A 461 36.45 -24.03 -10.44
C MET A 461 36.16 -22.69 -9.76
#